data_AF-A0A948PTR3-F1
#
_entry.id   AF-A0A948PTR3-F1
#
_cell.length_a   1.000
_cell.length_b   1.000
_cell.length_c   1.000
_cell.angle_alpha   90.00
_cell.angle_beta   90.00
_cell.angle_gamma   90.00
#
_symmetry.space_group_name_H-M   'P 1'
#
loop_
_entity.id
_entity.type
_entity.pdbx_description
1 polymer ?
#
loop_
_entity_poly.entity_id
_entity_poly.type
_entity_poly.pdbx_seq_one_letter_code
_entity_poly.pdbx_strand_id
1 'polypeptide(L)'
;MGKNKKKIKKEIKDLVIARLDVLPSGKKISIGSSGEFTKDQLIEHVEKEDDIGKKITEIELAYLQAIKEGVFYEQDFSDYQTEA
;
A
#
# COMPACT_ATOMS: atom_id res chain seq x y z
N MET A 1 4.55 -28.30 -3.41
CA MET A 1 4.81 -26.85 -3.63
C MET A 1 3.57 -25.95 -3.64
N GLY A 2 2.33 -26.42 -3.85
CA GLY A 2 1.15 -25.55 -3.99
C GLY A 2 0.59 -24.90 -2.70
N LYS A 3 0.78 -25.51 -1.52
CA LYS A 3 0.21 -25.00 -0.24
C LYS A 3 0.89 -23.70 0.24
N ASN A 4 2.21 -23.60 0.15
CA ASN A 4 2.95 -22.39 0.56
C ASN A 4 2.60 -21.16 -0.29
N LYS A 5 2.46 -21.31 -1.61
CA LYS A 5 2.08 -20.20 -2.49
C LYS A 5 0.70 -19.62 -2.14
N LYS A 6 -0.28 -20.49 -1.82
CA LYS A 6 -1.61 -20.05 -1.37
C LYS A 6 -1.56 -19.30 -0.03
N LYS A 7 -0.74 -19.77 0.92
CA LYS A 7 -0.55 -19.11 2.22
C LYS A 7 0.04 -17.71 2.05
N ILE A 8 1.14 -17.61 1.29
CA ILE A 8 1.80 -16.32 0.99
C ILE A 8 0.84 -15.36 0.30
N LYS A 9 0.04 -15.83 -0.67
CA LYS A 9 -0.94 -14.98 -1.36
C LYS A 9 -1.99 -14.41 -0.39
N LYS A 10 -2.44 -15.21 0.57
CA LYS A 10 -3.37 -14.75 1.62
C LYS A 10 -2.70 -13.73 2.53
N GLU A 11 -1.49 -14.00 3.01
CA GLU A 11 -0.74 -13.10 3.89
C GLU A 11 -0.49 -11.73 3.23
N ILE A 12 -0.16 -11.70 1.93
CA ILE A 12 -0.02 -10.46 1.15
C ILE A 12 -1.35 -9.69 1.13
N LYS A 13 -2.46 -10.39 0.87
CA LYS A 13 -3.78 -9.75 0.84
C LYS A 13 -4.15 -9.15 2.20
N ASP A 14 -4.00 -9.93 3.26
CA ASP A 14 -4.31 -9.51 4.63
C ASP A 14 -3.46 -8.28 5.02
N LEU A 15 -2.19 -8.24 4.60
CA LEU A 15 -1.29 -7.10 4.81
C LEU A 15 -1.77 -5.84 4.07
N VAL A 16 -2.17 -5.96 2.81
CA VAL A 16 -2.68 -4.83 2.01
C VAL A 16 -3.97 -4.29 2.63
N ILE A 17 -4.89 -5.17 3.04
CA ILE A 17 -6.14 -4.77 3.70
C ILE A 17 -5.85 -4.00 5.00
N ALA A 18 -4.93 -4.51 5.84
CA ALA A 18 -4.57 -3.83 7.08
C ALA A 18 -4.02 -2.40 6.85
N ARG A 19 -3.27 -2.19 5.77
CA ARG A 19 -2.76 -0.86 5.39
C ARG A 19 -3.86 0.07 4.88
N LEU A 20 -4.83 -0.45 4.14
CA LEU A 20 -5.96 0.36 3.68
C LEU A 20 -6.86 0.75 4.85
N ASP A 21 -7.02 -0.12 5.85
CA ASP A 21 -7.94 0.13 6.97
C ASP A 21 -7.49 1.28 7.88
N VAL A 22 -6.18 1.55 7.98
CA VAL A 22 -5.68 2.70 8.74
C VAL A 22 -5.94 4.06 8.07
N LEU A 23 -6.41 4.06 6.82
CA LEU A 23 -6.78 5.29 6.14
C LEU A 23 -8.01 5.94 6.80
N PRO A 24 -8.08 7.28 6.82
CA PRO A 24 -9.26 7.99 7.33
C PRO A 24 -10.48 7.76 6.43
N SER A 25 -11.62 7.44 7.04
CA SER A 25 -12.89 7.13 6.35
C SER A 25 -13.46 8.28 5.51
N GLY A 26 -13.11 9.53 5.83
CA GLY A 26 -13.57 10.72 5.10
C GLY A 26 -12.76 11.07 3.85
N LYS A 27 -11.82 10.21 3.42
CA LYS A 27 -10.98 10.46 2.25
C LYS A 27 -11.27 9.47 1.13
N LYS A 28 -11.09 9.96 -0.10
CA LYS A 28 -11.09 9.14 -1.30
C LYS A 28 -9.71 9.18 -1.93
N ILE A 29 -9.35 8.08 -2.57
CA ILE A 29 -8.12 7.93 -3.35
C ILE A 29 -8.51 7.88 -4.82
N SER A 30 -7.89 8.76 -5.61
CA SER A 30 -8.02 8.74 -7.07
C SER A 30 -7.06 7.72 -7.67
N ILE A 31 -7.61 6.79 -8.46
CA ILE A 31 -6.86 5.78 -9.21
C ILE A 31 -6.91 6.15 -10.69
N GLY A 32 -6.18 7.21 -11.06
CA GLY A 32 -6.09 7.69 -12.44
C GLY A 32 -7.46 7.81 -13.13
N SER A 33 -7.59 7.23 -14.33
CA SER A 33 -8.85 7.20 -15.08
C SER A 33 -9.87 6.19 -14.56
N SER A 34 -9.49 5.32 -13.60
CA SER A 34 -10.40 4.32 -13.01
C SER A 34 -11.38 4.93 -12.00
N GLY A 35 -11.16 6.18 -11.58
CA GLY A 35 -12.07 6.92 -10.70
C GLY A 35 -11.55 7.09 -9.28
N GLU A 36 -12.47 7.41 -8.37
CA GLU A 36 -12.18 7.67 -6.96
C GLU A 36 -12.86 6.66 -6.06
N PHE A 37 -12.12 6.16 -5.06
CA PHE A 37 -12.55 5.08 -4.19
C PHE A 37 -12.33 5.45 -2.73
N THR A 38 -13.26 5.07 -1.87
CA THR A 38 -13.05 5.08 -0.41
C THR A 38 -12.17 3.90 0.00
N LYS A 39 -11.64 3.93 1.24
CA LYS A 39 -10.87 2.80 1.77
C LYS A 39 -11.65 1.48 1.72
N ASP A 40 -12.93 1.50 2.04
CA ASP A 40 -13.78 0.31 2.08
C ASP A 40 -13.98 -0.29 0.69
N GLN A 41 -14.14 0.57 -0.34
CA GLN A 41 -14.23 0.13 -1.73
C GLN A 41 -12.91 -0.49 -2.20
N LEU A 42 -11.77 0.10 -1.84
CA LEU A 42 -10.47 -0.46 -2.18
C LEU A 42 -10.24 -1.81 -1.51
N ILE A 43 -10.64 -1.97 -0.25
CA ILE A 43 -10.59 -3.25 0.47
C ILE A 43 -11.43 -4.30 -0.28
N GLU A 44 -12.67 -3.97 -0.67
CA GLU A 44 -13.54 -4.86 -1.43
C GLU A 44 -12.90 -5.29 -2.77
N HIS A 45 -12.28 -4.37 -3.50
CA HIS A 45 -11.54 -4.68 -4.73
C HIS A 45 -10.36 -5.64 -4.48
N VAL A 46 -9.58 -5.41 -3.41
CA VAL A 46 -8.46 -6.29 -3.02
C VAL A 46 -8.94 -7.70 -2.63
N GLU A 47 -10.07 -7.80 -1.92
CA GLU A 47 -10.68 -9.09 -1.60
C GLU A 47 -11.06 -9.89 -2.84
N LYS A 48 -11.70 -9.21 -3.80
CA LYS A 48 -12.13 -9.76 -5.10
C LYS A 48 -10.98 -10.11 -6.04
N GLU A 49 -9.78 -9.55 -5.81
CA GLU A 49 -8.64 -9.68 -6.71
C GLU A 49 -8.96 -9.27 -8.16
N ASP A 50 -9.85 -8.28 -8.33
CA ASP A 50 -10.12 -7.70 -9.64
C ASP A 50 -8.97 -6.77 -10.06
N ASP A 51 -9.08 -6.12 -11.21
CA ASP A 51 -7.97 -5.37 -11.78
C ASP A 51 -7.60 -4.14 -10.92
N ILE A 52 -8.58 -3.54 -10.24
CA ILE A 52 -8.33 -2.48 -9.26
C ILE A 52 -7.64 -3.08 -8.02
N GLY A 53 -8.15 -4.20 -7.49
CA GLY A 53 -7.57 -4.87 -6.32
C GLY A 53 -6.12 -5.31 -6.53
N LYS A 54 -5.82 -5.87 -7.71
CA LYS A 54 -4.44 -6.22 -8.11
C LYS A 54 -3.57 -4.97 -8.19
N LYS A 55 -4.07 -3.89 -8.81
CA LYS A 55 -3.31 -2.66 -8.95
C LYS A 55 -2.97 -2.03 -7.60
N ILE A 56 -3.93 -2.02 -6.68
CA ILE A 56 -3.71 -1.53 -5.31
C ILE A 56 -2.71 -2.42 -4.56
N THR A 57 -2.83 -3.74 -4.70
CA THR A 57 -1.86 -4.68 -4.13
C THR A 57 -0.44 -4.40 -4.61
N GLU A 58 -0.25 -4.14 -5.91
CA GLU A 58 1.05 -3.76 -6.47
C GLU A 58 1.57 -2.43 -5.88
N ILE A 59 0.71 -1.41 -5.79
CA ILE A 59 1.07 -0.09 -5.27
C ILE A 59 1.51 -0.18 -3.80
N GLU A 60 0.73 -0.85 -2.96
CA GLU A 60 1.02 -0.97 -1.52
C GLU A 60 2.29 -1.79 -1.26
N LEU A 61 2.52 -2.85 -2.04
CA LEU A 61 3.76 -3.63 -1.95
C LEU A 61 4.98 -2.83 -2.41
N ALA A 62 4.86 -2.06 -3.49
CA ALA A 62 5.93 -1.18 -3.97
C ALA A 62 6.26 -0.10 -2.92
N TYR A 63 5.24 0.46 -2.27
CA TYR A 63 5.43 1.42 -1.18
C TYR A 63 6.17 0.80 0.01
N LEU A 64 5.77 -0.40 0.45
CA LEU A 64 6.46 -1.13 1.52
C LEU A 64 7.91 -1.46 1.16
N GLN A 65 8.18 -1.81 -0.09
CA GLN A 65 9.53 -2.03 -0.58
C GLN A 65 10.36 -0.75 -0.54
N ALA A 66 9.81 0.39 -0.95
CA ALA A 66 10.49 1.68 -0.88
C ALA A 66 10.83 2.09 0.56
N ILE A 67 9.94 1.83 1.53
CA ILE A 67 10.25 2.03 2.95
C ILE A 67 11.43 1.15 3.37
N LYS A 68 11.39 -0.13 3.03
CA LYS A 68 12.45 -1.08 3.38
C LYS A 68 13.80 -0.66 2.78
N GLU A 69 13.81 -0.16 1.56
CA GLU A 69 15.01 0.29 0.84
C GLU A 69 15.53 1.64 1.33
N GLY A 70 14.77 2.31 2.19
CA GLY A 70 15.18 3.55 2.80
C GLY A 70 14.94 4.80 1.94
N VAL A 71 14.12 4.70 0.90
CA VAL A 71 13.88 5.78 -0.09
C VAL A 71 13.40 7.08 0.56
N PHE A 72 12.71 6.99 1.70
CA PHE A 72 12.14 8.15 2.38
C PHE A 72 13.04 8.74 3.48
N TYR A 73 14.22 8.19 3.76
CA TYR A 73 15.08 8.66 4.87
C TYR A 73 16.16 9.68 4.46
N GLU A 74 16.31 9.99 3.16
CA GLU A 74 17.35 10.94 2.70
C GLU A 74 17.03 12.41 3.02
N GLN A 75 15.80 12.75 3.45
CA GLN A 75 15.38 14.13 3.69
C GLN A 75 15.57 14.65 5.14
N ASP A 76 15.92 13.81 6.11
CA ASP A 76 15.86 14.18 7.54
C ASP A 76 17.16 14.71 8.18
N PHE A 77 18.31 14.73 7.47
CA PHE A 77 19.62 15.07 8.07
C PHE A 77 20.28 16.36 7.55
N SER A 78 19.67 17.13 6.64
CA SER A 78 20.27 18.41 6.18
C SER A 78 20.10 19.57 7.15
N ASP A 79 19.15 19.50 8.09
CA ASP A 79 18.73 20.66 8.87
C ASP A 79 19.44 20.78 10.23
N TYR A 80 20.41 19.90 10.52
CA TYR A 80 21.22 19.91 11.74
C TYR A 80 22.69 20.26 11.51
N GLN A 81 23.00 21.13 10.53
CA GLN A 81 24.29 21.80 10.56
C GLN A 81 24.25 22.95 11.57
N THR A 82 24.63 22.67 12.82
CA THR A 82 25.07 23.71 13.76
C THR A 82 26.27 24.43 13.15
N GLU A 83 26.10 25.73 12.88
CA GLU A 83 27.21 26.63 12.61
C GLU A 83 28.19 26.58 13.80
N ALA A 84 29.47 26.35 13.50
CA ALA A 84 30.57 26.30 14.46
C ALA A 84 31.17 27.69 14.71
#